data_AF-A0A7D8WKJ2-F1
#
_entry.id   AF-A0A7D8WKJ2-F1
#
_cell.length_a   1.000
_cell.length_b   1.000
_cell.length_c   1.000
_cell.angle_alpha   90.00
_cell.angle_beta   90.00
_cell.angle_gamma   90.00
#
_symmetry.space_group_name_H-M   'P 1'
#
loop_
_entity.id
_entity.type
_entity.pdbx_description
1 polymer ?
#
loop_
_entity_poly.entity_id
_entity_poly.type
_entity_poly.pdbx_seq_one_letter_code
_entity_poly.pdbx_strand_id
1 'polypeptide(L)'
;MNDQQIEKEIVEKGKTAPRITPQHIEDVIKSEHYFTAYDGRNGAISSNEYCGREKPEEGDRDLSPLKLLTFCVLVLKNGFTVTGESACASPENFDAEIGRKIARQNAVNKIWMLEGYLLKQKLSEQ
;
A
#
# COMPACT_ATOMS: atom_id res chain seq x y z
N MET A 1 15.52 10.03 6.47
CA MET A 1 16.43 9.44 5.47
C MET A 1 15.57 8.63 4.54
N ASN A 2 15.60 8.86 3.23
CA ASN A 2 14.78 8.11 2.27
C ASN A 2 15.57 6.91 1.72
N ASP A 3 14.87 5.93 1.13
CA ASP A 3 15.50 4.67 0.67
C ASP A 3 16.64 4.91 -0.34
N GLN A 4 16.57 5.99 -1.14
CA GLN A 4 17.62 6.39 -2.07
C GLN A 4 18.91 6.83 -1.36
N GLN A 5 18.80 7.57 -0.25
CA GLN A 5 19.95 7.96 0.56
C GLN A 5 20.64 6.75 1.21
N ILE A 6 19.85 5.77 1.67
CA ILE A 6 20.38 4.53 2.26
C ILE A 6 21.12 3.72 1.18
N GLU A 7 20.56 3.55 -0.01
CA GLU A 7 21.22 2.84 -1.11
C GLU A 7 22.54 3.51 -1.52
N LYS A 8 22.57 4.85 -1.57
CA LYS A 8 23.80 5.60 -1.85
C LYS A 8 24.89 5.30 -0.82
N GLU A 9 24.56 5.30 0.47
CA GLU A 9 25.50 4.98 1.55
C GLU A 9 26.03 3.53 1.47
N ILE A 10 25.17 2.57 1.10
CA ILE A 10 25.56 1.16 0.89
C ILE A 10 26.61 1.04 -0.21
N VAL A 11 26.40 1.75 -1.33
CA VAL A 11 27.34 1.80 -2.46
C VAL A 11 28.65 2.48 -2.05
N GLU A 12 28.59 3.62 -1.37
CA GLU A 12 29.78 4.33 -0.86
C GLU A 12 30.61 3.47 0.10
N LYS A 13 29.96 2.58 0.87
CA LYS A 13 30.61 1.59 1.73
C LYS A 13 31.13 0.34 0.99
N GLY A 14 31.06 0.30 -0.34
CA GLY A 14 31.62 -0.78 -1.16
C GLY A 14 30.91 -2.13 -0.99
N LYS A 15 29.63 -2.14 -0.60
CA LYS A 15 28.85 -3.38 -0.44
C LYS A 15 28.33 -3.83 -1.82
N THR A 16 28.89 -4.92 -2.34
CA THR A 16 28.65 -5.40 -3.72
C THR A 16 27.75 -6.63 -3.82
N ALA A 17 27.33 -7.21 -2.68
CA ALA A 17 26.44 -8.38 -2.69
C ALA A 17 25.10 -8.07 -3.37
N PRO A 18 24.44 -9.06 -4.02
CA PRO A 18 23.10 -8.91 -4.56
C PRO A 18 22.12 -8.40 -3.49
N ARG A 19 21.32 -7.39 -3.83
CA ARG A 19 20.32 -6.79 -2.95
C ARG A 19 19.18 -6.20 -3.77
N ILE A 20 18.07 -5.93 -3.09
CA ILE A 20 16.96 -5.19 -3.66
C ILE A 20 17.26 -3.69 -3.56
N THR A 21 16.93 -2.93 -4.60
CA THR A 21 17.14 -1.47 -4.66
C THR A 21 15.81 -0.73 -4.64
N PRO A 22 15.79 0.56 -4.26
CA PRO A 22 14.56 1.36 -4.33
C PRO A 22 13.97 1.41 -5.74
N GLN A 23 14.83 1.49 -6.77
CA GLN A 23 14.39 1.48 -8.16
C GLN A 23 13.73 0.14 -8.53
N HIS A 24 14.29 -0.99 -8.08
CA HIS A 24 13.69 -2.30 -8.32
C HIS A 24 12.30 -2.41 -7.73
N ILE A 25 12.09 -1.87 -6.51
CA ILE A 25 10.77 -1.85 -5.87
C ILE A 25 9.75 -1.06 -6.68
N GLU A 26 10.13 0.10 -7.21
CA GLU A 26 9.26 0.87 -8.11
C GLU A 26 9.04 0.13 -9.43
N ASP A 27 10.07 -0.50 -9.97
CA ASP A 27 10.00 -1.23 -11.25
C ASP A 27 9.07 -2.44 -11.18
N VAL A 28 8.92 -3.11 -10.03
CA VAL A 28 7.98 -4.26 -9.93
C VAL A 28 6.52 -3.82 -9.84
N ILE A 29 6.23 -2.55 -9.54
CA ILE A 29 4.87 -2.02 -9.48
C ILE A 29 4.36 -1.75 -10.91
N LYS A 30 3.19 -2.31 -11.23
CA LYS A 30 2.51 -2.12 -12.51
C LYS A 30 1.49 -0.97 -12.46
N SER A 31 0.75 -0.85 -11.37
CA SER A 31 -0.25 0.22 -11.18
C SER A 31 -0.54 0.44 -9.70
N GLU A 32 -0.97 1.65 -9.35
CA GLU A 32 -1.40 2.04 -8.01
C GLU A 32 -2.83 2.60 -8.03
N HIS A 33 -3.62 2.20 -7.04
CA HIS A 33 -5.03 2.60 -6.89
C HIS A 33 -5.28 3.08 -5.46
N TYR A 34 -6.03 4.16 -5.30
CA TYR A 34 -6.34 4.73 -4.00
C TYR A 34 -7.84 4.95 -3.84
N PHE A 35 -8.36 4.61 -2.67
CA PHE A 35 -9.76 4.81 -2.32
C PHE A 35 -9.92 4.74 -0.79
N THR A 36 -10.99 5.32 -0.26
CA THR A 36 -11.34 5.16 1.15
C THR A 36 -12.21 3.92 1.36
N ALA A 37 -12.30 3.42 2.60
CA ALA A 37 -13.26 2.35 2.92
C ALA A 37 -14.71 2.75 2.56
N TYR A 38 -15.02 4.04 2.67
CA TYR A 38 -16.30 4.62 2.26
C TYR A 38 -16.53 4.46 0.75
N ASP A 39 -15.53 4.78 -0.08
CA ASP A 39 -15.63 4.60 -1.53
C ASP A 39 -15.82 3.12 -1.89
N GLY A 40 -15.06 2.22 -1.25
CA GLY A 40 -15.19 0.78 -1.44
C GLY A 40 -16.58 0.25 -1.09
N ARG A 41 -17.15 0.70 0.04
CA ARG A 41 -18.52 0.35 0.43
C ARG A 41 -19.55 0.87 -0.58
N ASN A 42 -19.43 2.12 -0.99
CA ASN A 42 -20.36 2.72 -1.94
C ASN A 42 -20.35 2.01 -3.30
N GLY A 43 -19.17 1.60 -3.77
CA GLY A 43 -19.04 0.77 -4.98
C GLY A 43 -19.73 -0.59 -4.85
N ALA A 44 -19.60 -1.25 -3.68
CA ALA A 44 -20.28 -2.52 -3.43
C ALA A 44 -21.81 -2.36 -3.35
N ILE A 45 -22.31 -1.29 -2.72
CA ILE A 45 -23.75 -0.99 -2.64
C ILE A 45 -24.30 -0.70 -4.05
N SER A 46 -23.65 0.15 -4.83
CA SER A 46 -24.13 0.52 -6.17
C SER A 46 -24.13 -0.66 -7.14
N SER A 47 -23.25 -1.64 -6.91
CA SER A 47 -23.17 -2.86 -7.71
C SER A 47 -24.10 -3.98 -7.22
N ASN A 48 -24.91 -3.75 -6.17
CA ASN A 48 -25.70 -4.80 -5.48
C ASN A 48 -24.85 -5.98 -4.95
N GLU A 49 -23.59 -5.73 -4.61
CA GLU A 49 -22.61 -6.72 -4.11
C GLU A 49 -22.26 -6.50 -2.63
N TYR A 50 -22.87 -5.51 -1.97
CA TYR A 50 -22.60 -5.21 -0.56
C TYR A 50 -22.91 -6.40 0.35
N CYS A 51 -21.88 -6.87 1.06
CA CYS A 51 -21.96 -7.91 2.06
C CYS A 51 -21.45 -7.37 3.41
N GLY A 52 -22.37 -7.08 4.33
CA GLY A 52 -22.06 -6.55 5.67
C GLY A 52 -23.07 -7.02 6.72
N ARG A 53 -22.71 -6.89 8.01
CA ARG A 53 -23.63 -7.19 9.12
C ARG A 53 -24.65 -6.09 9.32
N GLU A 54 -24.23 -4.85 9.12
CA GLU A 54 -25.06 -3.67 9.25
C GLU A 54 -25.89 -3.42 7.98
N LYS A 55 -27.09 -2.87 8.15
CA LYS A 55 -27.84 -2.30 7.03
C LYS A 55 -27.41 -0.84 6.87
N PRO A 56 -27.06 -0.38 5.66
CA PRO A 56 -26.75 1.03 5.43
C PRO A 56 -27.85 1.96 5.91
N GLU A 57 -27.49 2.93 6.76
CA GLU A 57 -28.43 3.93 7.24
C GLU A 57 -28.59 5.07 6.25
N GLU A 58 -29.75 5.73 6.25
CA GLU A 58 -29.97 6.93 5.45
C GLU A 58 -28.96 8.04 5.82
N GLY A 59 -28.40 8.67 4.78
CA GLY A 59 -27.50 9.80 4.93
C GLY A 59 -26.10 9.46 5.44
N ASP A 60 -25.66 8.20 5.34
CA ASP A 60 -24.29 7.76 5.62
C ASP A 60 -23.80 8.04 7.05
N ARG A 61 -24.73 8.14 8.02
CA ARG A 61 -24.42 8.47 9.41
C ARG A 61 -23.55 7.42 10.10
N ASP A 62 -23.65 6.18 9.66
CA ASP A 62 -22.86 5.04 10.11
C ASP A 62 -21.42 5.03 9.52
N LEU A 63 -21.08 5.94 8.60
CA LEU A 63 -19.87 5.85 7.77
C LEU A 63 -18.77 6.84 8.08
N SER A 64 -18.94 7.66 9.11
CA SER A 64 -17.90 8.62 9.49
C SER A 64 -16.52 7.98 9.68
N PRO A 65 -16.36 6.75 10.23
CA PRO A 65 -15.04 6.13 10.32
C PRO A 65 -14.50 5.63 8.97
N LEU A 66 -15.38 5.19 8.06
CA LEU A 66 -14.98 4.65 6.76
C LEU A 66 -14.36 5.72 5.84
N LYS A 67 -14.74 6.99 6.04
CA LYS A 67 -14.16 8.13 5.32
C LYS A 67 -12.72 8.44 5.74
N LEU A 68 -12.28 7.93 6.90
CA LEU A 68 -10.96 8.20 7.48
C LEU A 68 -9.91 7.11 7.18
N LEU A 69 -10.35 5.99 6.59
CA LEU A 69 -9.48 4.87 6.26
C LEU A 69 -9.16 4.90 4.77
N THR A 70 -7.92 5.26 4.43
CA THR A 70 -7.42 5.27 3.04
C THR A 70 -6.70 3.96 2.74
N PHE A 71 -7.01 3.35 1.61
CA PHE A 71 -6.31 2.21 1.04
C PHE A 71 -5.42 2.65 -0.13
N CYS A 72 -4.30 1.96 -0.28
CA CYS A 72 -3.47 1.91 -1.47
C CYS A 72 -3.41 0.45 -1.93
N VAL A 73 -3.73 0.19 -3.19
CA VAL A 73 -3.61 -1.13 -3.80
C VAL A 73 -2.59 -1.05 -4.93
N LEU A 74 -1.48 -1.75 -4.76
CA LEU A 74 -0.42 -1.89 -5.75
C LEU A 74 -0.59 -3.22 -6.47
N VAL A 75 -0.72 -3.18 -7.79
CA VAL A 75 -0.67 -4.39 -8.63
C VAL A 75 0.78 -4.53 -9.10
N LEU A 76 1.40 -5.67 -8.82
CA LEU A 76 2.76 -5.98 -9.27
C LEU A 76 2.77 -6.53 -10.70
N LYS A 77 3.93 -6.48 -11.38
CA LYS A 77 4.09 -6.98 -12.75
C LYS A 77 3.72 -8.45 -12.93
N ASN A 78 3.85 -9.27 -11.89
CA ASN A 78 3.45 -10.68 -11.89
C ASN A 78 1.95 -10.91 -11.62
N GLY A 79 1.16 -9.85 -11.43
CA GLY A 79 -0.28 -9.91 -11.13
C GLY A 79 -0.62 -10.03 -9.65
N PHE A 80 0.37 -10.16 -8.75
CA PHE A 80 0.12 -10.15 -7.31
C PHE A 80 -0.28 -8.76 -6.84
N THR A 81 -1.20 -8.68 -5.87
CA THR A 81 -1.67 -7.41 -5.31
C THR A 81 -1.15 -7.22 -3.89
N VAL A 82 -0.60 -6.04 -3.62
CA VAL A 82 -0.12 -5.64 -2.30
C VAL A 82 -0.93 -4.44 -1.84
N THR A 83 -1.52 -4.51 -0.65
CA THR A 83 -2.28 -3.41 -0.08
C THR A 83 -1.47 -2.66 0.96
N GLY A 84 -1.82 -1.40 1.20
CA GLY A 84 -1.38 -0.64 2.35
C GLY A 84 -2.50 0.28 2.81
N GLU A 85 -2.51 0.60 4.09
CA GLU A 85 -3.63 1.26 4.74
C GLU A 85 -3.13 2.46 5.56
N SER A 86 -3.91 3.53 5.59
CA SER A 86 -3.73 4.67 6.49
C SER A 86 -5.04 4.94 7.20
N ALA A 87 -5.08 4.63 8.50
CA ALA A 87 -6.22 4.89 9.36
C ALA A 87 -5.98 6.20 10.11
N CYS A 88 -6.72 7.26 9.77
CA CYS A 88 -6.63 8.53 10.48
C CYS A 88 -7.40 8.45 11.81
N ALA A 89 -6.76 8.87 12.90
CA ALA A 89 -7.32 8.76 14.25
C ALA A 89 -8.38 9.83 14.56
N SER A 90 -8.41 10.94 13.83
CA SER A 90 -9.31 12.06 14.09
C SER A 90 -9.77 12.68 12.77
N PRO A 91 -11.09 12.89 12.56
CA PRO A 91 -11.61 13.55 11.36
C PRO A 91 -11.00 14.94 11.13
N GLU A 92 -10.73 15.68 12.19
CA GLU A 92 -10.17 17.04 12.14
C GLU A 92 -8.75 17.05 11.56
N ASN A 93 -8.02 15.95 11.72
CA ASN A 93 -6.66 15.77 11.22
C ASN A 93 -6.61 14.97 9.91
N PHE A 94 -7.77 14.68 9.31
CA PHE A 94 -7.81 13.93 8.06
C PHE A 94 -7.28 14.78 6.89
N ASP A 95 -6.26 14.25 6.23
CA ASP A 95 -5.71 14.79 5.00
C ASP A 95 -5.55 13.64 3.98
N ALA A 96 -6.28 13.75 2.86
CA ALA A 96 -6.32 12.72 1.84
C ALA A 96 -4.99 12.54 1.10
N GLU A 97 -4.16 13.57 0.99
CA GLU A 97 -2.82 13.44 0.39
C GLU A 97 -1.85 12.72 1.32
N ILE A 98 -1.86 13.10 2.60
CA ILE A 98 -1.03 12.44 3.63
C ILE A 98 -1.46 10.98 3.78
N GLY A 99 -2.77 10.71 3.84
CA GLY A 99 -3.31 9.35 3.91
C GLY A 99 -2.84 8.47 2.76
N ARG A 100 -2.89 8.98 1.52
CA ARG A 100 -2.39 8.26 0.33
C ARG A 100 -0.89 7.97 0.42
N LYS A 101 -0.08 8.95 0.84
CA LYS A 101 1.38 8.77 1.00
C LYS A 101 1.70 7.68 2.03
N ILE A 102 1.04 7.70 3.19
CA ILE A 102 1.23 6.69 4.24
C ILE A 102 0.76 5.31 3.77
N ALA A 103 -0.43 5.22 3.16
CA ALA A 103 -0.95 3.96 2.64
C ALA A 103 -0.01 3.36 1.57
N ARG A 104 0.50 4.18 0.66
CA ARG A 104 1.50 3.74 -0.34
C ARG A 104 2.78 3.24 0.30
N GLN A 105 3.33 4.00 1.26
CA GLN A 105 4.56 3.60 1.96
C GLN A 105 4.36 2.25 2.68
N ASN A 106 3.21 2.04 3.31
CA ASN A 106 2.88 0.77 3.97
C ASN A 106 2.79 -0.39 2.97
N ALA A 107 2.25 -0.17 1.77
CA ALA A 107 2.24 -1.18 0.71
C ALA A 107 3.65 -1.48 0.20
N VAL A 108 4.44 -0.44 -0.09
CA VAL A 108 5.84 -0.54 -0.54
C VAL A 108 6.72 -1.30 0.45
N ASN A 109 6.55 -1.07 1.76
CA ASN A 109 7.26 -1.81 2.81
C ASN A 109 6.98 -3.31 2.75
N LYS A 110 5.78 -3.74 2.37
CA LYS A 110 5.45 -5.16 2.16
C LYS A 110 6.15 -5.71 0.91
N ILE A 111 6.26 -4.92 -0.17
CA ILE A 111 7.01 -5.32 -1.39
C ILE A 111 8.48 -5.57 -1.06
N TRP A 112 9.12 -4.71 -0.26
CA TRP A 112 10.50 -4.92 0.20
C TRP A 112 10.70 -6.30 0.84
N MET A 113 9.76 -6.73 1.69
CA MET A 113 9.80 -8.04 2.32
C MET A 113 9.67 -9.19 1.30
N LEU A 114 8.76 -9.06 0.34
CA LEU A 114 8.53 -10.06 -0.71
C LEU A 114 9.72 -10.20 -1.65
N GLU A 115 10.23 -9.09 -2.19
CA GLU A 115 11.38 -9.09 -3.09
C GLU A 115 12.65 -9.54 -2.38
N GLY A 116 12.80 -9.21 -1.09
CA GLY A 116 13.88 -9.73 -0.25
C GLY A 116 13.83 -11.26 -0.08
N TYR A 117 12.64 -11.82 0.16
CA TYR A 117 12.44 -13.27 0.21
C TYR A 117 12.75 -13.94 -1.13
N LEU A 118 12.24 -13.40 -2.25
CA LEU A 118 12.50 -13.92 -3.60
C LEU A 118 13.99 -13.90 -3.95
N LEU A 119 14.70 -12.82 -3.61
CA LEU A 119 16.14 -12.76 -3.79
C LEU A 119 16.85 -13.84 -2.96
N LYS A 120 16.47 -14.02 -1.69
CA LYS A 120 17.09 -15.04 -0.84
C LYS A 120 16.82 -16.45 -1.36
N GLN A 121 15.61 -16.74 -1.82
CA GLN A 121 15.24 -18.00 -2.45
C GLN A 121 16.13 -18.29 -3.66
N LYS A 122 16.24 -17.32 -4.58
CA LYS A 122 17.10 -17.43 -5.77
C LYS A 122 18.57 -17.66 -5.43
N LEU A 123 19.06 -17.08 -4.33
CA LEU A 123 20.44 -17.29 -3.86
C LEU A 123 20.64 -18.65 -3.17
N SER A 124 19.59 -19.26 -2.62
CA SER A 124 19.68 -20.60 -2.00
C SER A 124 19.56 -21.75 -2.98
N GLU A 125 18.96 -21.51 -4.14
CA GLU A 125 18.78 -22.49 -5.21
C GLU A 125 19.96 -22.51 -6.21
N GLN A 126 20.94 -21.62 -6.02
CA GLN A 126 22.21 -21.60 -6.75
C GLN A 126 23.22 -22.56 -6.12
#